data_AF-A0A9Q1JCM1-F1
#
_entry.id   AF-A0A9Q1JCM1-F1
#
_cell.length_a   1.000
_cell.length_b   1.000
_cell.length_c   1.000
_cell.angle_alpha   90.00
_cell.angle_beta   90.00
_cell.angle_gamma   90.00
#
_symmetry.space_group_name_H-M   'P 1'
#
loop_
_entity.id
_entity.type
_entity.pdbx_description
1 polymer ?
#
loop_
_entity_poly.entity_id
_entity_poly.type
_entity_poly.pdbx_seq_one_letter_code
_entity_poly.pdbx_strand_id
1 'polypeptide(L)'
;MIEEQWPEFVKNYAPWWASHTLDWLKYGKKVHVVHFEELKRDLFTHLKNMVLFLNLEVSEDRLLCVEGQKDGNFKRSGLRKLEYDPYTPEMRASIDELVKTVDGALRRRKLSGVPEDYRPR
;
A
#
# COMPACT_ATOMS: atom_id res chain seq x y z
N MET A 1 17.31 -21.82 -9.99
CA MET A 1 17.98 -20.53 -9.70
C MET A 1 17.02 -19.40 -9.28
N ILE A 2 15.72 -19.42 -9.62
CA ILE A 2 14.75 -18.41 -9.12
C ILE A 2 14.25 -18.77 -7.70
N GLU A 3 14.10 -20.07 -7.40
CA GLU A 3 13.55 -20.55 -6.12
C GLU A 3 14.39 -20.21 -4.88
N GLU A 4 15.72 -20.14 -4.96
CA GLU A 4 16.57 -19.78 -3.80
C GLU A 4 16.63 -18.27 -3.56
N GLN A 5 16.45 -17.46 -4.60
CA GLN A 5 16.48 -15.99 -4.47
C GLN A 5 15.18 -15.44 -3.92
N TRP A 6 14.06 -16.12 -4.13
CA TRP A 6 12.75 -15.66 -3.69
C TRP A 6 12.61 -15.59 -2.16
N PRO A 7 12.94 -16.64 -1.37
CA PRO A 7 12.97 -16.56 0.08
C PRO A 7 13.81 -15.40 0.61
N GLU A 8 15.01 -15.20 0.04
CA GLU A 8 15.91 -14.13 0.45
C GLU A 8 15.35 -12.75 0.07
N PHE A 9 14.71 -12.63 -1.09
CA PHE A 9 13.98 -11.43 -1.47
C PHE A 9 12.88 -11.10 -0.45
N VAL A 10 12.03 -12.06 -0.10
CA VAL A 10 10.94 -11.84 0.87
C VAL A 10 11.50 -11.47 2.25
N LYS A 11 12.53 -12.19 2.70
CA LYS A 11 13.21 -11.96 3.98
C LYS A 11 13.80 -10.56 4.10
N ASN A 12 14.25 -9.97 2.99
CA ASN A 12 14.82 -8.62 3.00
C ASN A 12 13.76 -7.53 2.81
N TYR A 13 12.84 -7.70 1.85
CA TYR A 13 11.92 -6.64 1.45
C TYR A 13 10.69 -6.52 2.34
N ALA A 14 10.18 -7.62 2.94
CA ALA A 14 9.04 -7.52 3.84
C ALA A 14 9.38 -6.71 5.11
N PRO A 15 10.50 -6.96 5.82
CA PRO A 15 10.89 -6.11 6.95
C PRO A 15 11.22 -4.68 6.53
N TRP A 16 11.79 -4.50 5.33
CA TRP A 16 12.09 -3.17 4.80
C TRP A 16 10.84 -2.33 4.57
N TRP A 17 9.78 -2.92 4.02
CA TRP A 17 8.47 -2.25 3.90
C TRP A 17 7.91 -1.85 5.26
N ALA A 18 7.98 -2.75 6.25
CA ALA A 18 7.47 -2.49 7.59
C ALA A 18 8.27 -1.37 8.27
N SER A 19 9.61 -1.43 8.23
CA SER A 19 10.47 -0.42 8.83
C SER A 19 10.24 0.96 8.22
N HIS A 20 10.17 1.06 6.88
CA HIS A 20 9.87 2.32 6.19
C HIS A 20 8.53 2.90 6.64
N THR A 21 7.49 2.06 6.68
CA THR A 21 6.16 2.51 7.10
C THR A 21 6.18 2.98 8.55
N LEU A 22 6.79 2.22 9.45
CA LEU A 22 6.90 2.57 10.87
C LEU A 22 7.72 3.84 11.10
N ASP A 23 8.80 4.06 10.34
CA ASP A 23 9.62 5.27 10.43
C ASP A 23 8.84 6.51 9.99
N TRP A 24 8.09 6.44 8.89
CA TRP A 24 7.17 7.52 8.50
C TRP A 24 6.13 7.80 9.57
N LEU A 25 5.57 6.75 10.19
CA LEU A 25 4.61 6.91 11.27
C LEU A 25 5.24 7.45 12.56
N LYS A 26 6.51 7.18 12.82
CA LYS A 26 7.19 7.63 14.04
C LYS A 26 7.71 9.07 13.91
N TYR A 27 8.35 9.40 12.80
CA TYR A 27 9.05 10.66 12.62
C TYR A 27 8.27 11.69 11.78
N GLY A 28 7.26 11.25 11.03
CA GLY A 28 6.41 12.12 10.22
C GLY A 28 5.46 12.98 11.08
N LYS A 29 5.66 14.30 11.02
CA LYS A 29 4.86 15.28 11.78
C LYS A 29 3.40 15.34 11.32
N LYS A 30 3.17 15.51 10.01
CA LYS A 30 1.85 15.50 9.38
C LYS A 30 1.87 14.44 8.28
N VAL A 31 1.15 13.34 8.49
CA VAL A 31 1.14 12.19 7.57
C VAL A 31 -0.31 11.92 7.16
N HIS A 32 -0.53 11.79 5.86
CA HIS A 32 -1.78 11.31 5.29
C HIS A 32 -1.52 9.94 4.67
N VAL A 33 -2.22 8.92 5.16
CA VAL A 33 -2.09 7.55 4.68
C VAL A 33 -3.17 7.31 3.64
N VAL A 34 -2.76 6.80 2.48
CA VAL A 34 -3.64 6.40 1.40
C VAL A 34 -3.30 4.98 1.00
N HIS A 35 -4.30 4.11 1.03
CA HIS A 35 -4.13 2.72 0.62
C HIS A 35 -4.35 2.57 -0.88
N PHE A 36 -3.56 1.72 -1.52
CA PHE A 36 -3.64 1.51 -2.96
C PHE A 36 -5.00 0.95 -3.39
N GLU A 37 -5.59 0.10 -2.57
CA GLU A 37 -6.89 -0.55 -2.78
C GLU A 37 -8.01 0.49 -2.81
N GLU A 38 -7.92 1.48 -1.93
CA GLU A 38 -8.87 2.58 -1.82
C GLU A 38 -8.76 3.52 -3.02
N LEU A 39 -7.53 3.86 -3.44
CA LEU A 39 -7.29 4.63 -4.68
C LEU A 39 -7.81 3.93 -5.93
N LYS A 40 -7.66 2.61 -6.01
CA LYS A 40 -8.20 1.83 -7.14
C LYS A 40 -9.72 1.79 -7.15
N ARG A 41 -10.35 1.77 -5.98
CA ARG A 41 -11.80 1.68 -5.84
C ARG A 41 -12.47 3.02 -6.09
N ASP A 42 -11.91 4.09 -5.56
CA ASP A 42 -12.44 5.45 -5.67
C ASP A 42 -11.28 6.45 -5.78
N LEU A 43 -10.82 6.65 -7.01
CA LEU A 43 -9.69 7.52 -7.30
C LEU A 43 -10.02 9.00 -7.04
N PHE A 44 -11.21 9.43 -7.47
CA PHE A 44 -11.63 10.82 -7.37
C PHE A 44 -11.64 11.32 -5.92
N THR A 45 -12.31 10.60 -5.02
CA THR A 45 -12.43 11.02 -3.62
C THR A 45 -11.07 11.02 -2.92
N HIS A 46 -10.26 9.99 -3.14
CA HIS A 46 -8.95 9.89 -2.50
C HIS A 46 -7.96 10.94 -3.01
N LEU A 47 -7.95 11.25 -4.32
CA LEU A 47 -7.15 12.35 -4.86
C LEU A 47 -7.61 13.70 -4.32
N LYS A 48 -8.93 13.94 -4.23
CA LYS A 48 -9.47 15.17 -3.63
C LYS A 48 -8.96 15.35 -2.20
N ASN A 49 -9.02 14.29 -1.39
CA ASN A 49 -8.51 14.32 -0.01
C ASN A 49 -7.00 14.57 0.06
N MET A 50 -6.21 14.01 -0.86
CA MET A 50 -4.77 14.28 -0.94
C MET A 50 -4.47 15.75 -1.26
N VAL A 51 -5.19 16.35 -2.22
CA VAL A 51 -5.03 17.77 -2.58
C VAL A 51 -5.39 18.68 -1.41
N LEU A 52 -6.51 18.39 -0.72
CA LEU A 52 -6.92 19.11 0.48
C LEU A 52 -5.91 18.97 1.62
N PHE A 53 -5.35 17.78 1.81
CA PHE A 53 -4.30 17.56 2.81
C PHE A 53 -3.05 18.42 2.55
N LEU A 54 -2.70 18.64 1.29
CA LEU A 54 -1.62 19.53 0.87
C LEU A 54 -1.99 21.02 0.97
N ASN A 55 -3.19 21.36 1.42
CA ASN A 55 -3.72 22.71 1.54
C ASN A 55 -3.72 23.45 0.19
N LEU A 56 -4.08 22.73 -0.87
CA LEU A 56 -4.23 23.25 -2.23
C LEU A 56 -5.72 23.33 -2.59
N GLU A 57 -6.06 24.25 -3.50
CA GLU A 57 -7.41 24.36 -4.03
C GLU A 57 -7.74 23.16 -4.93
N VAL A 58 -8.94 22.62 -4.75
CA VAL A 58 -9.43 21.49 -5.55
C VAL A 58 -10.07 22.00 -6.83
N SER A 59 -9.57 21.52 -7.97
CA SER A 59 -10.23 21.69 -9.27
C SER A 59 -10.87 20.36 -9.68
N GLU A 60 -12.20 20.32 -9.66
CA GLU A 60 -12.95 19.09 -9.99
C GLU A 60 -12.74 18.69 -11.45
N ASP A 61 -12.67 19.64 -12.39
CA ASP A 61 -12.36 19.38 -13.79
C ASP A 61 -11.01 18.66 -13.98
N ARG A 62 -9.99 19.06 -13.22
CA ARG A 62 -8.68 18.41 -13.26
C ARG A 62 -8.72 17.01 -12.65
N LEU A 63 -9.49 16.81 -11.57
CA LEU A 63 -9.66 15.48 -10.97
C LEU A 63 -10.38 14.52 -11.92
N LEU A 64 -11.44 14.98 -12.59
CA LEU A 64 -12.16 14.21 -13.61
C LEU A 64 -11.27 13.85 -14.80
N CYS A 65 -10.40 14.78 -15.22
CA CYS A 65 -9.41 14.53 -16.26
C CYS A 65 -8.44 13.39 -15.86
N VAL A 66 -7.93 13.41 -14.63
CA VAL A 66 -7.08 12.34 -14.11
C VAL A 66 -7.83 11.01 -14.02
N GLU A 67 -9.09 11.02 -13.59
CA GLU A 67 -9.91 9.81 -13.50
C GLU A 67 -10.17 9.18 -14.88
N GLY A 68 -10.46 10.01 -15.89
CA GLY A 68 -10.60 9.56 -17.29
C GLY A 68 -9.31 9.01 -17.91
N GLN A 69 -8.15 9.31 -17.33
CA GLN A 69 -6.82 8.90 -17.79
C GLN A 69 -6.08 8.01 -16.77
N LYS A 70 -6.80 7.39 -15.82
CA LYS A 70 -6.24 6.68 -14.67
C LYS A 70 -5.31 5.52 -15.01
N ASP A 71 -5.42 4.99 -16.22
CA ASP A 71 -4.72 3.79 -16.64
C ASP A 71 -3.26 4.06 -17.07
N GLY A 72 -2.94 5.24 -17.59
CA GLY A 72 -1.56 5.64 -17.93
C GLY A 72 -0.76 4.68 -18.83
N ASN A 73 0.51 5.04 -19.11
CA ASN A 73 1.39 4.28 -20.00
C ASN A 73 2.36 3.33 -19.27
N PHE A 74 2.63 3.59 -17.99
CA PHE A 74 3.55 2.78 -17.18
C PHE A 74 2.80 1.67 -16.45
N LYS A 75 2.34 0.68 -17.22
CA LYS A 75 1.81 -0.57 -16.68
C LYS A 75 2.84 -1.67 -16.82
N ARG A 76 3.00 -2.53 -15.81
CA ARG A 76 3.64 -3.83 -16.02
C ARG A 76 2.75 -4.64 -16.97
N SER A 77 3.29 -5.02 -18.13
CA SER A 77 2.66 -5.95 -19.06
C SER A 77 2.62 -7.35 -18.42
N GLY A 78 1.60 -7.61 -17.61
CA GLY A 78 1.47 -8.91 -16.94
C GLY A 78 0.92 -8.79 -15.53
N LEU A 79 -0.37 -8.48 -15.42
CA LEU A 79 -1.18 -8.98 -14.31
C LEU A 79 -1.77 -10.32 -14.72
N ARG A 80 -0.93 -11.32 -14.99
CA ARG A 80 -1.37 -12.67 -14.65
C ARG A 80 -1.28 -12.70 -13.14
N LYS A 81 -2.42 -12.44 -12.48
CA LYS A 81 -2.60 -12.77 -11.07
C LYS A 81 -2.12 -14.22 -10.97
N LEU A 82 -1.03 -14.46 -10.23
CA LEU A 82 -0.51 -15.81 -10.10
C LEU A 82 -1.68 -16.69 -9.64
N GLU A 83 -1.91 -17.80 -10.33
CA GLU A 83 -3.01 -18.72 -9.98
C GLU A 83 -2.74 -19.43 -8.64
N TYR A 84 -1.49 -19.34 -8.16
CA TYR A 84 -1.02 -19.90 -6.91
C TYR A 84 -0.44 -18.79 -6.00
N ASP A 85 -0.40 -19.06 -4.70
CA ASP A 85 0.31 -18.22 -3.74
C ASP A 85 1.81 -18.47 -3.86
N PRO A 86 2.64 -17.47 -4.23
CA PRO A 86 4.08 -17.65 -4.35
C PRO A 86 4.81 -17.74 -3.01
N TYR A 87 4.13 -17.55 -1.88
CA TYR A 87 4.73 -17.57 -0.55
C TYR A 87 4.61 -18.95 0.10
N THR A 88 5.69 -19.42 0.73
CA THR A 88 5.61 -20.58 1.63
C THR A 88 4.88 -20.19 2.92
N PRO A 89 4.34 -21.15 3.70
CA PRO A 89 3.69 -20.87 4.97
C PRO A 89 4.57 -20.05 5.94
N GLU A 90 5.88 -20.31 5.98
CA GLU A 90 6.82 -19.62 6.85
C GLU A 90 7.04 -18.16 6.42
N MET A 91 7.14 -17.92 5.10
CA MET A 91 7.19 -16.57 4.54
C MET A 91 5.91 -15.82 4.86
N ARG A 92 4.76 -16.50 4.72
CA ARG A 92 3.46 -15.89 4.97
C ARG A 92 3.30 -15.49 6.43
N ALA A 93 3.66 -16.37 7.37
CA ALA A 93 3.66 -16.07 8.79
C ALA A 93 4.52 -14.84 9.12
N SER A 94 5.73 -14.76 8.55
CA SER A 94 6.63 -13.61 8.72
C SER A 94 6.02 -12.31 8.19
N ILE A 95 5.41 -12.33 7.00
CA ILE A 95 4.73 -11.17 6.40
C ILE A 95 3.54 -10.74 7.26
N ASP A 96 2.74 -11.70 7.70
CA ASP A 96 1.52 -11.48 8.49
C ASP A 96 1.82 -10.81 9.85
N GLU A 97 2.92 -11.18 10.50
CA GLU A 97 3.40 -10.52 11.72
C GLU A 97 3.81 -9.06 11.48
N LEU A 98 4.48 -8.79 10.36
CA LEU A 98 4.86 -7.43 9.97
C LEU A 98 3.63 -6.59 9.63
N VAL A 99 2.64 -7.15 8.91
CA VAL A 99 1.37 -6.48 8.62
C VAL A 99 0.63 -6.13 9.91
N LYS A 100 0.51 -7.06 10.86
CA LYS A 100 -0.09 -6.80 12.19
C LYS A 100 0.63 -5.69 12.94
N THR A 101 1.96 -5.67 12.89
CA THR A 101 2.78 -4.64 13.55
C THR A 101 2.50 -3.25 12.97
N VAL A 102 2.46 -3.13 11.64
CA VAL A 102 2.15 -1.89 10.93
C VAL A 102 0.70 -1.45 11.19
N ASP A 103 -0.26 -2.36 11.12
CA ASP A 103 -1.68 -2.07 11.41
C ASP A 103 -1.86 -1.52 12.82
N GLY A 104 -1.23 -2.14 13.82
CA GLY A 104 -1.24 -1.64 15.19
C GLY A 104 -0.66 -0.22 15.31
N ALA A 105 0.41 0.09 14.57
CA ALA A 105 1.01 1.42 14.57
C ALA A 105 0.10 2.47 13.91
N LEU A 106 -0.55 2.14 12.80
CA LEU A 106 -1.53 3.00 12.14
C LEU A 106 -2.70 3.33 13.08
N ARG A 107 -3.28 2.30 13.70
CA ARG A 107 -4.41 2.46 14.62
C ARG A 107 -4.07 3.28 15.86
N ARG A 108 -2.86 3.13 16.42
CA ARG A 108 -2.39 3.97 17.53
C ARG A 108 -2.35 5.46 17.18
N ARG A 109 -2.16 5.81 15.90
CA ARG A 109 -2.24 7.19 15.39
C ARG A 109 -3.65 7.61 14.94
N LYS A 110 -4.67 6.77 15.17
CA LYS A 110 -6.05 6.97 14.68
C LYS A 110 -6.14 7.08 13.16
N LEU A 111 -5.21 6.45 12.44
CA LEU A 111 -5.24 6.33 10.99
C LEU A 111 -6.00 5.06 10.59
N SER A 112 -6.39 4.98 9.31
CA SER A 112 -6.90 3.72 8.75
C SER A 112 -5.85 2.62 8.94
N GLY A 113 -6.29 1.47 9.43
CA GLY A 113 -5.46 0.28 9.52
C GLY A 113 -5.12 -0.27 8.14
N VAL A 114 -4.32 -1.33 8.09
CA VAL A 114 -4.02 -2.01 6.83
C VAL A 114 -5.33 -2.61 6.27
N PRO A 115 -5.57 -2.55 4.94
CA PRO A 115 -6.76 -3.10 4.31
C PRO A 115 -6.98 -4.58 4.64
N GLU A 116 -8.26 -4.99 4.65
CA GLU A 116 -8.67 -6.34 5.04
C GLU A 116 -8.04 -7.42 4.16
N ASP A 117 -7.82 -7.11 2.88
CA ASP A 117 -7.21 -8.03 1.90
C ASP A 117 -5.80 -8.50 2.31
N TYR A 118 -5.12 -7.76 3.19
CA TYR A 118 -3.80 -8.10 3.72
C TYR A 118 -3.85 -8.77 5.09
N ARG A 119 -5.03 -8.87 5.72
CA ARG A 119 -5.11 -9.51 7.03
C ARG A 119 -4.85 -11.01 6.93
N PRO A 120 -4.16 -11.60 7.91
CA PRO A 120 -3.95 -13.04 7.96
C PRO A 120 -5.32 -13.73 8.04
N ARG A 121 -5.55 -14.72 7.17
CA ARG A 121 -6.78 -15.55 7.20
C ARG A 121 -6.64 -16.69 8.20
#